data_AF-A0A973X4W0-F1
#
_entry.id   AF-A0A973X4W0-F1
#
_cell.length_a   1.000
_cell.length_b   1.000
_cell.length_c   1.000
_cell.angle_alpha   90.00
_cell.angle_beta   90.00
_cell.angle_gamma   90.00
#
_symmetry.space_group_name_H-M   'P 1'
#
loop_
_entity.id
_entity.type
_entity.pdbx_description
1 polymer ?
#
loop_
_entity_poly.entity_id
_entity_poly.type
_entity_poly.pdbx_seq_one_letter_code
_entity_poly.pdbx_strand_id
1 'polypeptide(L)'
;MPIAFKERQTPRYEGDFEIATSGNLEPPEVALLGRVETTQKAIESGLKKSEELRPSLVAARRKWWSDKAAGLGHVVKDFAGGALDIGDALKAIGDIDVTSEPDISIHVLDSDKAKFDGDFEVVLVSFEPTADEQVYLDNLNRILRSLRQVSEGADRYRALTVQTTLKAYKQGTADQLRKDFASFREGKTNSVDNLLVLKGRYLGLRDRLNNTLFVVSVTTNKLQLKEGDNTRELAVDIDLLVEEGLPPPNDVASPEKQDLYVQISNACTVIRAVCQKLSEQKPRWFERGTSEDAKERADKLLDEYVRKLAGIGTVGLEGSQVGLAQKGLASLKGEFVAREAGRIKNAYVRRLAWWSGGFALAFLAVYIRIRLGDCAGHGGNVANVCKWTSWFDSPWWLDHKTFLLAAVGASIGTWVSFSVRRLDLPFEDLAMQEESSLDPPFRILFVVALTLTACLLFWTGAINIEIGNLKTGPDSFKAAGTVAVLIGMFCGLSERALATAISGRAAAFVRGVAGGG
;
A
#
# COMPACT_ATOMS: atom_id res chain seq x y z
N MET A 1 17.52 48.20 -77.48
CA MET A 1 16.39 48.38 -76.55
C MET A 1 16.79 49.40 -75.49
N PRO A 2 15.84 50.15 -74.90
CA PRO A 2 16.13 51.17 -73.88
C PRO A 2 16.57 50.59 -72.53
N ILE A 3 16.61 49.27 -72.38
CA ILE A 3 17.04 48.56 -71.17
C ILE A 3 18.30 47.75 -71.48
N ALA A 4 19.37 47.97 -70.71
CA ALA A 4 20.63 47.24 -70.79
C ALA A 4 20.91 46.48 -69.48
N PHE A 5 21.28 45.21 -69.60
CA PHE A 5 21.73 44.38 -68.50
C PHE A 5 23.22 44.64 -68.21
N LYS A 6 23.57 44.89 -66.94
CA LYS A 6 24.96 45.07 -66.52
C LYS A 6 25.22 44.29 -65.23
N GLU A 7 26.26 43.46 -65.22
CA GLU A 7 26.72 42.83 -63.98
C GLU A 7 27.21 43.91 -63.01
N ARG A 8 26.81 43.78 -61.74
CA ARG A 8 27.21 44.74 -60.71
C ARG A 8 28.68 44.53 -60.35
N GLN A 9 29.48 45.59 -60.32
CA GLN A 9 30.92 45.49 -59.99
C GLN A 9 31.18 44.98 -58.57
N THR A 10 30.27 45.27 -57.64
CA THR A 10 30.27 44.77 -56.27
C THR A 10 28.98 44.00 -56.01
N PRO A 11 28.91 42.72 -56.44
CA PRO A 11 27.69 41.93 -56.33
C PRO A 11 27.36 41.69 -54.84
N ARG A 12 26.11 41.96 -54.44
CA ARG A 12 25.64 41.67 -53.07
C ARG A 12 25.47 40.18 -52.81
N TYR A 13 25.21 39.43 -53.88
CA TYR A 13 25.03 37.99 -53.91
C TYR A 13 25.41 37.47 -55.31
N GLU A 14 25.63 36.17 -55.43
CA GLU A 14 25.92 35.52 -56.70
C GLU A 14 24.74 35.73 -57.67
N GLY A 15 25.01 36.30 -58.85
CA GLY A 15 23.98 36.68 -59.82
C GLY A 15 23.34 38.06 -59.62
N ASP A 16 23.86 38.93 -58.73
CA ASP A 16 23.38 40.32 -58.61
C ASP A 16 23.71 41.16 -59.85
N PHE A 17 22.73 41.89 -60.36
CA PHE A 17 22.86 42.70 -61.58
C PHE A 17 22.22 44.08 -61.41
N GLU A 18 22.62 45.01 -62.28
CA GLU A 18 22.03 46.35 -62.40
C GLU A 18 21.37 46.50 -63.77
N ILE A 19 20.24 47.19 -63.79
CA ILE A 19 19.57 47.57 -65.02
C ILE A 19 19.91 49.04 -65.31
N ALA A 20 20.52 49.28 -66.47
CA ALA A 20 20.74 50.63 -66.98
C ALA A 20 19.66 50.96 -68.01
N THR A 21 19.00 52.10 -67.85
CA THR A 21 17.98 52.58 -68.80
C THR A 21 18.56 53.71 -69.65
N SER A 22 18.34 53.66 -70.96
CA SER A 22 18.76 54.70 -71.91
C SER A 22 17.55 55.21 -72.68
N GLY A 23 16.99 56.35 -72.25
CA GLY A 23 15.89 57.05 -72.92
C GLY A 23 14.55 57.02 -72.19
N ASN A 24 13.51 57.59 -72.81
CA ASN A 24 12.14 57.53 -72.31
C ASN A 24 11.60 56.11 -72.53
N LEU A 25 11.21 55.45 -71.44
CA LEU A 25 10.64 54.11 -71.45
C LEU A 25 9.16 54.16 -71.80
N GLU A 26 8.71 53.21 -72.60
CA GLU A 26 7.29 53.04 -72.87
C GLU A 26 6.58 52.47 -71.61
N PRO A 27 5.29 52.77 -71.37
CA PRO A 27 4.56 52.31 -70.19
C PRO A 27 4.71 50.83 -69.82
N PRO A 28 4.68 49.86 -70.76
CA PRO A 28 4.87 48.45 -70.41
C PRO A 28 6.33 48.15 -69.99
N GLU A 29 7.33 48.86 -70.50
CA GLU A 29 8.74 48.73 -70.08
C GLU A 29 8.93 49.23 -68.65
N VAL A 30 8.22 50.30 -68.27
CA VAL A 30 8.17 50.79 -66.88
C VAL A 30 7.56 49.72 -65.96
N ALA A 31 6.50 49.04 -66.40
CA ALA A 31 5.88 47.97 -65.62
C ALA A 31 6.82 46.76 -65.42
N LEU A 32 7.56 46.37 -66.48
CA LEU A 32 8.58 45.33 -66.41
C LEU A 32 9.69 45.68 -65.41
N LEU A 33 10.25 46.89 -65.51
CA LEU A 33 11.29 47.37 -64.58
C LEU A 33 10.80 47.37 -63.14
N GLY A 34 9.60 47.88 -62.89
CA GLY A 34 8.99 47.88 -61.56
C GLY A 34 8.85 46.46 -60.99
N ARG A 35 8.52 45.47 -61.84
CA ARG A 35 8.43 44.07 -61.41
C ARG A 35 9.81 43.49 -61.10
N VAL A 36 10.81 43.73 -61.95
CA VAL A 36 12.18 43.26 -61.71
C VAL A 36 12.74 43.84 -60.42
N GLU A 37 12.60 45.14 -60.18
CA GLU A 37 13.05 45.78 -58.94
C GLU A 37 12.35 45.22 -57.70
N THR A 38 11.04 44.95 -57.81
CA THR A 38 10.27 44.35 -56.70
C THR A 38 10.78 42.95 -56.38
N THR A 39 11.03 42.13 -57.40
CA THR A 39 11.59 40.78 -57.24
C THR A 39 13.02 40.84 -56.69
N GLN A 40 13.87 41.74 -57.18
CA GLN A 40 15.25 41.89 -56.70
C GLN A 40 15.31 42.36 -55.23
N LYS A 41 14.42 43.26 -54.82
CA LYS A 41 14.26 43.67 -53.41
C LYS A 41 13.77 42.52 -52.53
N ALA A 42 12.87 41.68 -53.02
CA ALA A 42 12.42 40.49 -52.30
C ALA A 42 13.57 39.49 -52.08
N ILE A 43 14.39 39.25 -53.11
CA ILE A 43 15.60 38.40 -53.03
C ILE A 43 16.60 38.95 -51.99
N GLU A 44 16.92 40.25 -52.05
CA GLU A 44 17.84 40.86 -51.09
C GLU A 44 17.32 40.79 -49.65
N SER A 45 16.01 41.01 -49.45
CA SER A 45 15.37 40.92 -48.14
C SER A 45 15.41 39.49 -47.58
N GLY A 46 15.17 38.48 -48.42
CA GLY A 46 15.25 37.06 -48.02
C GLY A 46 16.67 36.64 -47.62
N LEU A 47 17.68 37.09 -48.36
CA LEU A 47 19.08 36.82 -48.05
C LEU A 47 19.51 37.40 -46.69
N LYS A 48 19.11 38.64 -46.38
CA LYS A 48 19.43 39.27 -45.08
C LYS A 48 18.76 38.55 -43.90
N LYS A 49 17.51 38.14 -44.04
CA LYS A 49 16.78 37.38 -43.00
C LYS A 49 17.38 36.01 -42.72
N SER A 50 18.13 35.47 -43.68
CA SER A 50 18.72 34.14 -43.55
C SER A 50 19.94 34.10 -42.62
N GLU A 51 20.57 35.23 -42.28
CA GLU A 51 21.84 35.24 -41.52
C GLU A 51 21.71 34.73 -40.08
N GLU A 52 20.51 34.73 -39.50
CA GLU A 52 20.25 34.26 -38.14
C GLU A 52 19.93 32.76 -38.05
N LEU A 53 19.92 32.06 -39.19
CA LEU A 53 19.55 30.64 -39.28
C LEU A 53 20.77 29.72 -39.19
N ARG A 54 20.52 28.44 -38.98
CA ARG A 54 21.55 27.41 -38.93
C ARG A 54 22.30 27.28 -40.27
N PRO A 55 23.63 27.03 -40.29
CA PRO A 55 24.44 27.13 -41.51
C PRO A 55 23.95 26.32 -42.73
N SER A 56 23.42 25.12 -42.51
CA SER A 56 22.80 24.27 -43.54
C SER A 56 21.58 24.94 -44.19
N LEU A 57 20.71 25.53 -43.38
CA LEU A 57 19.53 26.26 -43.84
C LEU A 57 19.92 27.57 -44.54
N VAL A 58 20.93 28.28 -44.02
CA VAL A 58 21.52 29.45 -44.70
C VAL A 58 22.07 29.07 -46.07
N ALA A 59 22.81 27.96 -46.16
CA ALA A 59 23.36 27.48 -47.42
C ALA A 59 22.25 27.12 -48.42
N ALA A 60 21.21 26.42 -47.97
CA ALA A 60 20.06 26.08 -48.80
C ALA A 60 19.32 27.32 -49.30
N ARG A 61 19.04 28.29 -48.41
CA ARG A 61 18.39 29.56 -48.78
C ARG A 61 19.25 30.41 -49.69
N ARG A 62 20.54 30.54 -49.43
CA ARG A 62 21.47 31.29 -50.30
C ARG A 62 21.54 30.69 -51.69
N LYS A 63 21.66 29.36 -51.79
CA LYS A 63 21.63 28.66 -53.08
C LYS A 63 20.31 28.92 -53.81
N TRP A 64 19.18 28.74 -53.12
CA TRP A 64 17.87 28.97 -53.71
C TRP A 64 17.68 30.42 -54.20
N TRP A 65 18.04 31.42 -53.38
CA TRP A 65 17.98 32.84 -53.78
C TRP A 65 18.94 33.17 -54.92
N SER A 66 20.13 32.56 -54.96
CA SER A 66 21.08 32.68 -56.06
C SER A 66 20.50 32.10 -57.36
N ASP A 67 19.85 30.94 -57.29
CA ASP A 67 19.20 30.32 -58.45
C ASP A 67 18.04 31.19 -58.97
N LYS A 68 17.25 31.81 -58.07
CA LYS A 68 16.19 32.76 -58.43
C LYS A 68 16.75 34.05 -59.04
N ALA A 69 17.85 34.57 -58.49
CA ALA A 69 18.54 35.74 -59.03
C ALA A 69 19.11 35.47 -60.42
N ALA A 70 19.75 34.32 -60.63
CA ALA A 70 20.26 33.89 -61.92
C ALA A 70 19.12 33.74 -62.94
N GLY A 71 18.01 33.10 -62.56
CA GLY A 71 16.81 32.99 -63.41
C GLY A 71 16.24 34.36 -63.81
N LEU A 72 16.14 35.29 -62.85
CA LEU A 72 15.71 36.66 -63.12
C LEU A 72 16.69 37.37 -64.07
N GLY A 73 18.00 37.21 -63.84
CA GLY A 73 19.05 37.77 -64.69
C GLY A 73 18.99 37.25 -66.13
N HIS A 74 18.71 35.95 -66.31
CA HIS A 74 18.49 35.35 -67.63
C HIS A 74 17.29 35.97 -68.35
N VAL A 75 16.14 36.11 -67.67
CA VAL A 75 14.95 36.73 -68.26
C VAL A 75 15.23 38.18 -68.69
N VAL A 76 15.92 38.96 -67.85
CA VAL A 76 16.26 40.36 -68.16
C VAL A 76 17.27 40.43 -69.32
N LYS A 77 18.26 39.54 -69.36
CA LYS A 77 19.27 39.49 -70.42
C LYS A 77 18.65 39.11 -71.77
N ASP A 78 17.77 38.12 -71.79
CA ASP A 78 17.07 37.66 -72.99
C ASP A 78 16.10 38.73 -73.50
N PHE A 79 15.39 39.42 -72.60
CA PHE A 79 14.58 40.58 -72.95
C PHE A 79 15.44 41.71 -73.54
N ALA A 80 16.53 42.11 -72.87
CA ALA A 80 17.42 43.17 -73.35
C ALA A 80 18.08 42.85 -74.70
N GLY A 81 18.35 41.56 -74.96
CA GLY A 81 18.85 41.05 -76.24
C GLY A 81 17.80 40.94 -77.34
N GLY A 82 16.51 41.18 -77.03
CA GLY A 82 15.39 41.04 -77.97
C GLY A 82 14.95 39.61 -78.25
N ALA A 83 15.37 38.65 -77.42
CA ALA A 83 14.97 37.25 -77.53
C ALA A 83 13.61 36.95 -76.87
N LEU A 84 13.17 37.79 -75.93
CA LEU A 84 11.85 37.75 -75.30
C LEU A 84 11.08 39.04 -75.58
N ASP A 85 9.79 38.92 -75.84
CA ASP A 85 8.89 40.08 -75.80
C ASP A 85 8.49 40.44 -74.36
N ILE A 86 7.84 41.59 -74.20
CA ILE A 86 7.50 42.12 -72.89
C ILE A 86 6.46 41.30 -72.12
N GLY A 87 5.51 40.69 -72.84
CA GLY A 87 4.47 39.86 -72.24
C GLY A 87 5.07 38.56 -71.71
N ASP A 88 5.91 37.92 -72.52
CA ASP A 88 6.62 36.70 -72.15
C ASP A 88 7.63 36.95 -71.01
N ALA A 89 8.32 38.08 -71.01
CA ALA A 89 9.21 38.46 -69.92
C ALA A 89 8.46 38.69 -68.59
N LEU A 90 7.33 39.40 -68.63
CA LEU A 90 6.47 39.61 -67.45
C LEU A 90 5.94 38.28 -66.89
N LYS A 91 5.51 37.38 -67.77
CA LYS A 91 5.06 36.05 -67.40
C LYS A 91 6.19 35.22 -66.77
N ALA A 92 7.36 35.17 -67.42
CA ALA A 92 8.53 34.47 -66.90
C ALA A 92 8.97 34.99 -65.53
N ILE A 93 8.92 36.31 -65.28
CA ILE A 93 9.18 36.90 -63.95
C ILE A 93 8.09 36.51 -62.95
N GLY A 94 6.82 36.45 -63.39
CA GLY A 94 5.71 35.98 -62.57
C GLY A 94 5.86 34.52 -62.12
N ASP A 95 6.45 33.68 -62.97
CA ASP A 95 6.71 32.27 -62.70
C ASP A 95 7.92 32.04 -61.78
N ILE A 96 8.75 33.07 -61.52
CA ILE A 96 9.81 33.01 -60.51
C ILE A 96 9.16 33.01 -59.12
N ASP A 97 8.90 31.81 -58.60
CA ASP A 97 8.39 31.63 -57.25
C ASP A 97 9.40 32.15 -56.21
N VAL A 98 9.02 33.22 -55.54
CA VAL A 98 9.74 33.83 -54.40
C VAL A 98 9.09 33.49 -53.05
N THR A 99 8.07 32.64 -53.04
CA THR A 99 7.27 32.31 -51.85
C THR A 99 7.64 30.98 -51.20
N SER A 100 8.08 29.98 -51.98
CA SER A 100 8.46 28.65 -51.46
C SER A 100 9.93 28.56 -51.03
N GLU A 101 10.38 29.53 -50.24
CA GLU A 101 11.75 29.57 -49.72
C GLU A 101 12.05 28.31 -48.88
N PRO A 102 13.26 27.73 -48.99
CA PRO A 102 13.69 26.64 -48.13
C PRO A 102 13.55 26.99 -46.64
N ASP A 103 12.71 26.26 -45.92
CA ASP A 103 12.45 26.51 -44.51
C ASP A 103 12.10 25.25 -43.72
N ILE A 104 12.31 25.34 -42.41
CA ILE A 104 11.79 24.39 -41.43
C ILE A 104 10.96 25.21 -40.45
N SER A 105 9.65 25.04 -40.50
CA SER A 105 8.73 25.84 -39.69
C SER A 105 7.85 24.97 -38.80
N ILE A 106 7.40 25.56 -37.70
CA ILE A 106 6.37 24.98 -36.85
C ILE A 106 5.01 25.45 -37.38
N HIS A 107 4.14 24.50 -37.69
CA HIS A 107 2.73 24.75 -37.93
C HIS A 107 1.95 24.35 -36.68
N VAL A 108 1.34 25.34 -36.01
CA VAL A 108 0.45 25.06 -34.88
C VAL A 108 -0.81 24.41 -35.44
N LEU A 109 -1.19 23.27 -34.89
CA LEU A 109 -2.36 22.55 -35.36
C LEU A 109 -3.63 23.31 -34.95
N ASP A 110 -4.59 23.38 -35.86
CA ASP A 110 -5.93 23.91 -35.59
C ASP A 110 -6.62 23.11 -34.47
N SER A 111 -7.56 23.75 -33.77
CA SER A 111 -8.21 23.18 -32.59
C SER A 111 -8.95 21.85 -32.85
N ASP A 112 -9.35 21.60 -34.10
CA ASP A 112 -9.99 20.35 -34.52
C ASP A 112 -9.00 19.17 -34.66
N LYS A 113 -7.73 19.47 -34.96
CA LYS A 113 -6.65 18.49 -35.11
C LYS A 113 -5.76 18.38 -33.87
N ALA A 114 -5.65 19.44 -33.09
CA ALA A 114 -4.81 19.50 -31.90
C ALA A 114 -5.32 18.54 -30.81
N LYS A 115 -4.43 17.69 -30.27
CA LYS A 115 -4.77 16.79 -29.15
C LYS A 115 -4.57 17.44 -27.77
N PHE A 116 -3.90 18.58 -27.72
CA PHE A 116 -3.65 19.37 -26.53
C PHE A 116 -3.34 20.82 -26.92
N ASP A 117 -3.43 21.74 -25.96
CA ASP A 117 -3.17 23.16 -26.20
C ASP A 117 -1.73 23.38 -26.67
N GLY A 118 -1.59 23.98 -27.86
CA GLY A 118 -0.30 24.23 -28.47
C GLY A 118 0.37 22.99 -29.09
N ASP A 119 -0.40 21.97 -29.47
CA ASP A 119 0.06 20.91 -30.37
C ASP A 119 0.52 21.51 -31.72
N PHE A 120 1.57 20.94 -32.27
CA PHE A 120 2.21 21.48 -33.47
C PHE A 120 2.87 20.38 -34.30
N GLU A 121 3.08 20.66 -35.57
CA GLU A 121 3.84 19.82 -36.49
C GLU A 121 4.99 20.60 -37.10
N VAL A 122 6.06 19.88 -37.47
CA VAL A 122 7.19 20.48 -38.17
C VAL A 122 7.04 20.21 -39.65
N VAL A 123 7.03 21.27 -40.44
CA VAL A 123 6.87 21.22 -41.90
C VAL A 123 8.19 21.63 -42.55
N LEU A 124 8.66 20.79 -43.48
CA LEU A 124 9.82 21.04 -44.32
C LEU A 124 9.33 21.61 -45.66
N VAL A 125 9.78 22.80 -46.01
CA VAL A 125 9.48 23.45 -47.30
C VAL A 125 10.78 23.52 -48.08
N SER A 126 10.89 22.84 -49.22
CA SER A 126 12.04 22.92 -50.14
C SER A 126 13.43 22.75 -49.48
N PHE A 127 13.51 22.06 -48.34
CA PHE A 127 14.73 21.90 -47.56
C PHE A 127 15.02 20.42 -47.34
N GLU A 128 16.23 20.00 -47.70
CA GLU A 128 16.74 18.65 -47.44
C GLU A 128 17.62 18.69 -46.18
N PRO A 129 17.15 18.15 -45.05
CA PRO A 129 17.94 18.13 -43.83
C PRO A 129 19.16 17.22 -43.98
N THR A 130 20.27 17.65 -43.37
CA THR A 130 21.45 16.81 -43.13
C THR A 130 21.08 15.61 -42.26
N ALA A 131 21.92 14.57 -42.26
CA ALA A 131 21.66 13.36 -41.47
C ALA A 131 21.38 13.66 -39.98
N ASP A 132 22.16 14.56 -39.37
CA ASP A 132 22.00 14.94 -37.97
C ASP A 132 20.70 15.72 -37.72
N GLU A 133 20.29 16.58 -38.67
CA GLU A 133 19.01 17.30 -38.59
C GLU A 133 17.84 16.36 -38.72
N GLN A 134 17.92 15.39 -39.63
CA GLN A 134 16.88 14.39 -39.80
C GLN A 134 16.71 13.57 -38.51
N VAL A 135 17.81 13.17 -37.85
CA VAL A 135 17.78 12.49 -36.54
C VAL A 135 17.10 13.35 -35.48
N TYR A 136 17.39 14.65 -35.44
CA TYR A 136 16.72 15.58 -34.52
C TYR A 136 15.21 15.67 -34.79
N LEU A 137 14.82 15.89 -36.05
CA LEU A 137 13.42 16.01 -36.48
C LEU A 137 12.62 14.72 -36.24
N ASP A 138 13.20 13.56 -36.50
CA ASP A 138 12.58 12.27 -36.24
C ASP A 138 12.33 12.04 -34.75
N ASN A 139 13.29 12.41 -33.90
CA ASN A 139 13.15 12.33 -32.45
C ASN A 139 12.08 13.30 -31.94
N LEU A 140 12.06 14.55 -32.42
CA LEU A 140 11.03 15.52 -32.10
C LEU A 140 9.63 15.00 -32.48
N ASN A 141 9.47 14.49 -33.71
CA ASN A 141 8.21 13.91 -34.17
C ASN A 141 7.80 12.65 -33.38
N ARG A 142 8.76 11.84 -32.93
CA ARG A 142 8.50 10.70 -32.04
C ARG A 142 8.00 11.16 -30.67
N ILE A 143 8.55 12.24 -30.13
CA ILE A 143 8.10 12.81 -28.84
C ILE A 143 6.71 13.41 -28.97
N LEU A 144 6.45 14.20 -30.01
CA LEU A 144 5.12 14.76 -30.29
C LEU A 144 4.06 13.66 -30.43
N ARG A 145 4.36 12.58 -31.17
CA ARG A 145 3.49 11.40 -31.23
C ARG A 145 3.21 10.80 -29.86
N SER A 146 4.22 10.70 -29.00
CA SER A 146 4.03 10.18 -27.63
C SER A 146 3.17 11.10 -26.75
N LEU A 147 3.28 12.42 -26.91
CA LEU A 147 2.42 13.39 -26.22
C LEU A 147 0.96 13.28 -26.66
N ARG A 148 0.73 13.03 -27.96
CA ARG A 148 -0.60 12.83 -28.56
C ARG A 148 -1.26 11.53 -28.09
N GLN A 149 -0.55 10.40 -28.11
CA GLN A 149 -1.11 9.10 -27.72
C GLN A 149 -1.64 9.06 -26.28
N VAL A 150 -1.05 9.84 -25.37
CA VAL A 150 -1.47 9.86 -23.96
C VAL A 150 -2.86 10.49 -23.77
N SER A 151 -3.43 11.22 -24.74
CA SER A 151 -4.80 11.77 -24.60
C SER A 151 -5.88 10.69 -24.58
N GLU A 152 -5.65 9.55 -25.21
CA GLU A 152 -6.63 8.46 -25.31
C GLU A 152 -6.81 7.68 -24.00
N GLY A 153 -5.90 7.86 -23.04
CA GLY A 153 -6.00 7.28 -21.69
C GLY A 153 -6.56 8.22 -20.63
N ALA A 154 -6.91 9.47 -20.98
CA ALA A 154 -7.32 10.49 -20.00
C ALA A 154 -8.56 10.10 -19.18
N ASP A 155 -9.45 9.28 -19.76
CA ASP A 155 -10.65 8.76 -19.10
C ASP A 155 -10.34 7.82 -17.93
N ARG A 156 -9.11 7.27 -17.86
CA ARG A 156 -8.69 6.44 -16.72
C ARG A 156 -8.47 7.26 -15.45
N TYR A 157 -8.15 8.54 -15.57
CA TYR A 157 -7.92 9.42 -14.42
C TYR A 157 -9.24 10.06 -13.99
N ARG A 158 -9.89 9.50 -12.97
CA ARG A 158 -11.18 10.03 -12.47
C ARG A 158 -11.06 11.39 -11.75
N ALA A 159 -9.86 11.76 -11.30
CA ALA A 159 -9.64 13.01 -10.59
C ALA A 159 -9.36 14.16 -11.57
N LEU A 160 -10.24 15.18 -11.56
CA LEU A 160 -10.10 16.41 -12.35
C LEU A 160 -8.71 17.05 -12.17
N THR A 161 -8.17 17.03 -10.95
CA THR A 161 -6.84 17.58 -10.62
C THR A 161 -5.70 16.86 -11.33
N VAL A 162 -5.80 15.54 -11.53
CA VAL A 162 -4.78 14.76 -12.25
C VAL A 162 -4.83 15.11 -13.74
N GLN A 163 -6.04 15.25 -14.29
CA GLN A 163 -6.22 15.65 -15.68
C GLN A 163 -5.68 17.06 -15.95
N THR A 164 -5.96 18.03 -15.07
CA THR A 164 -5.44 19.41 -15.22
C THR A 164 -3.92 19.45 -15.10
N THR A 165 -3.34 18.72 -14.15
CA THR A 165 -1.89 18.63 -13.97
C THR A 165 -1.21 17.99 -15.19
N LEU A 166 -1.79 16.91 -15.73
CA LEU A 166 -1.27 16.24 -16.92
C LEU A 166 -1.39 17.12 -18.17
N LYS A 167 -2.47 17.89 -18.31
CA LYS A 167 -2.61 18.91 -19.36
C LYS A 167 -1.52 19.98 -19.24
N ALA A 168 -1.29 20.51 -18.04
CA ALA A 168 -0.24 21.50 -17.79
C ALA A 168 1.16 20.96 -18.11
N TYR A 169 1.47 19.71 -17.74
CA TYR A 169 2.75 19.08 -18.09
C TYR A 169 2.91 18.85 -19.60
N LYS A 170 1.85 18.44 -20.29
CA LYS A 170 1.87 18.32 -21.76
C LYS A 170 2.15 19.68 -22.42
N GLN A 171 1.39 20.70 -22.03
CA GLN A 171 1.55 22.04 -22.57
C GLN A 171 2.95 22.59 -22.30
N GLY A 172 3.43 22.51 -21.06
CA GLY A 172 4.77 22.94 -20.70
C GLY A 172 5.88 22.20 -21.45
N THR A 173 5.70 20.89 -21.70
CA THR A 173 6.63 20.11 -22.53
C THR A 173 6.59 20.57 -23.98
N ALA A 174 5.40 20.78 -24.55
CA ALA A 174 5.24 21.26 -25.92
C ALA A 174 5.83 22.67 -26.12
N ASP A 175 5.59 23.59 -25.18
CA ASP A 175 6.15 24.94 -25.21
C ASP A 175 7.68 24.91 -25.16
N GLN A 176 8.26 24.02 -24.34
CA GLN A 176 9.71 23.85 -24.28
C GLN A 176 10.25 23.25 -25.59
N LEU A 177 9.57 22.27 -26.18
CA LEU A 177 9.94 21.71 -27.48
C LEU A 177 9.90 22.77 -28.60
N ARG A 178 8.96 23.72 -28.57
CA ARG A 178 8.92 24.84 -29.53
C ARG A 178 10.11 25.79 -29.35
N LYS A 179 10.49 26.10 -28.09
CA LYS A 179 11.67 26.92 -27.79
C LYS A 179 12.97 26.24 -28.22
N ASP A 180 13.08 24.95 -27.95
CA ASP A 180 14.25 24.15 -28.33
C ASP A 180 14.33 24.03 -29.86
N PHE A 181 13.19 23.86 -30.55
CA PHE A 181 13.14 23.89 -32.01
C PHE A 181 13.51 25.25 -32.61
N ALA A 182 13.04 26.37 -32.04
CA ALA A 182 13.44 27.70 -32.48
C ALA A 182 14.95 27.90 -32.34
N SER A 183 15.52 27.48 -31.22
CA SER A 183 16.97 27.50 -30.97
C SER A 183 17.73 26.60 -31.95
N PHE A 184 17.17 25.44 -32.30
CA PHE A 184 17.72 24.54 -33.31
C PHE A 184 17.70 25.15 -34.71
N ARG A 185 16.60 25.81 -35.10
CA ARG A 185 16.45 26.51 -36.38
C ARG A 185 17.46 27.67 -36.53
N GLU A 186 17.73 28.37 -35.43
CA GLU A 186 18.73 29.43 -35.35
C GLU A 186 20.18 28.89 -35.24
N GLY A 187 20.35 27.57 -35.18
CA GLY A 187 21.66 26.93 -35.04
C GLY A 187 22.33 27.12 -33.68
N LYS A 188 21.58 27.57 -32.66
CA LYS A 188 22.06 27.75 -31.29
C LYS A 188 22.17 26.44 -30.52
N THR A 189 21.38 25.43 -30.88
CA THR A 189 21.34 24.13 -30.21
C THR A 189 21.31 22.99 -31.22
N ASN A 190 22.09 21.93 -30.97
CA ASN A 190 22.11 20.72 -31.81
C ASN A 190 21.83 19.43 -31.01
N SER A 191 21.50 19.55 -29.72
CA SER A 191 21.48 18.37 -28.85
C SER A 191 20.14 17.65 -28.92
N VAL A 192 20.16 16.49 -29.58
CA VAL A 192 19.16 15.43 -29.46
C VAL A 192 18.96 15.02 -27.99
N ASP A 193 19.99 15.16 -27.14
CA ASP A 193 19.91 14.81 -25.73
C ASP A 193 18.89 15.67 -24.98
N ASN A 194 18.77 16.96 -25.29
CA ASN A 194 17.75 17.82 -24.69
C ASN A 194 16.33 17.31 -24.96
N LEU A 195 16.06 16.88 -26.20
CA LEU A 195 14.78 16.27 -26.57
C LEU A 195 14.51 15.00 -25.76
N LEU A 196 15.52 14.13 -25.62
CA LEU A 196 15.41 12.89 -24.85
C LEU A 196 15.20 13.15 -23.35
N VAL A 197 15.89 14.15 -22.79
CA VAL A 197 15.71 14.59 -21.40
C VAL A 197 14.29 15.12 -21.17
N LEU A 198 13.76 15.95 -22.07
CA LEU A 198 12.38 16.44 -21.99
C LEU A 198 11.37 15.30 -22.05
N LYS A 199 11.58 14.33 -22.95
CA LYS A 199 10.75 13.13 -23.04
C LYS A 199 10.80 12.31 -21.75
N GLY A 200 12.00 12.05 -21.22
CA GLY A 200 12.19 11.30 -19.97
C GLY A 200 11.51 11.97 -18.79
N ARG A 201 11.66 13.30 -18.66
CA ARG A 201 11.00 14.10 -17.63
C ARG A 201 9.47 14.02 -17.74
N TYR A 202 8.93 14.17 -18.95
CA TYR A 202 7.49 14.07 -19.19
C TYR A 202 6.95 12.67 -18.83
N LEU A 203 7.60 11.60 -19.29
CA LEU A 203 7.19 10.22 -19.01
C LEU A 203 7.26 9.93 -17.50
N GLY A 204 8.33 10.34 -16.83
CA GLY A 204 8.45 10.17 -15.38
C GLY A 204 7.35 10.91 -14.61
N LEU A 205 7.01 12.14 -15.00
CA LEU A 205 5.91 12.89 -14.38
C LEU A 205 4.54 12.24 -14.65
N ARG A 206 4.30 11.77 -15.89
CA ARG A 206 3.08 11.06 -16.26
C ARG A 206 2.91 9.77 -15.46
N ASP A 207 3.98 8.98 -15.35
CA ASP A 207 3.94 7.69 -14.68
C ASP A 207 3.76 7.88 -13.16
N ARG A 208 4.35 8.92 -12.57
CA ARG A 208 4.05 9.29 -11.17
C ARG A 208 2.59 9.70 -10.96
N LEU A 209 1.92 10.31 -11.95
CA LEU A 209 0.49 10.63 -11.84
C LEU A 209 -0.41 9.38 -11.96
N ASN A 210 0.11 8.27 -12.50
CA ASN A 210 -0.61 6.98 -12.50
C ASN A 210 -0.55 6.27 -11.17
N ASN A 211 0.51 6.50 -10.39
CA ASN A 211 0.75 5.74 -9.18
C ASN A 211 -0.03 6.31 -7.99
N THR A 212 -0.59 5.41 -7.19
CA THR A 212 -1.17 5.72 -5.89
C THR A 212 -0.06 5.73 -4.84
N LEU A 213 -0.17 6.62 -3.86
CA LEU A 213 0.80 6.69 -2.76
C LEU A 213 0.92 5.38 -1.99
N PHE A 214 -0.20 4.65 -1.88
CA PHE A 214 -0.24 3.31 -1.31
C PHE A 214 -0.57 2.31 -2.41
N VAL A 215 0.08 1.15 -2.39
CA VAL A 215 -0.27 -0.01 -3.22
C VAL A 215 -0.57 -1.18 -2.29
N VAL A 216 -1.75 -1.78 -2.46
CA VAL A 216 -2.25 -2.90 -1.67
C VAL A 216 -2.31 -4.12 -2.58
N SER A 217 -1.47 -5.11 -2.30
CA SER A 217 -1.47 -6.35 -3.07
C SER A 217 -1.61 -7.56 -2.16
N VAL A 218 -2.37 -8.57 -2.62
CA VAL A 218 -2.49 -9.85 -1.94
C VAL A 218 -1.48 -10.80 -2.56
N THR A 219 -0.44 -11.12 -1.82
CA THR A 219 0.61 -12.02 -2.28
C THR A 219 0.24 -13.43 -1.85
N THR A 220 -0.12 -14.28 -2.81
CA THR A 220 -0.31 -15.71 -2.56
C THR A 220 1.02 -16.42 -2.79
N ASN A 221 1.84 -16.48 -1.75
CA ASN A 221 3.09 -17.23 -1.83
C ASN A 221 2.75 -18.71 -1.81
N LYS A 222 2.85 -19.36 -2.97
CA LYS A 222 3.04 -20.81 -3.04
C LYS A 222 4.45 -21.05 -2.52
N LEU A 223 4.60 -21.38 -1.24
CA LEU A 223 5.87 -21.87 -0.73
C LEU A 223 6.30 -23.04 -1.60
N GLN A 224 7.49 -22.93 -2.19
CA GLN A 224 8.06 -24.00 -2.99
C GLN A 224 8.14 -25.24 -2.11
N LEU A 225 7.50 -26.33 -2.57
CA LEU A 225 7.54 -27.64 -1.95
C LEU A 225 8.99 -27.98 -1.59
N LYS A 226 9.29 -28.13 -0.30
CA LYS A 226 10.41 -29.00 0.09
C LYS A 226 10.00 -30.40 -0.33
N GLU A 227 10.73 -30.94 -1.31
CA GLU A 227 10.58 -32.28 -1.85
C GLU A 227 10.54 -33.30 -0.70
N GLY A 228 9.33 -33.78 -0.32
CA GLY A 228 9.14 -34.76 0.75
C GLY A 228 7.93 -34.52 1.67
N ASP A 229 7.34 -33.32 1.71
CA ASP A 229 6.16 -33.02 2.54
C ASP A 229 4.97 -32.63 1.64
N ASN A 230 3.88 -33.40 1.69
CA ASN A 230 2.67 -33.18 0.87
C ASN A 230 1.79 -32.03 1.38
N THR A 231 2.24 -31.27 2.38
CA THR A 231 1.51 -30.13 2.91
C THR A 231 1.76 -28.88 2.04
N ARG A 232 0.73 -28.48 1.30
CA ARG A 232 0.71 -27.20 0.57
C ARG A 232 0.48 -26.06 1.55
N GLU A 233 1.53 -25.35 1.94
CA GLU A 233 1.37 -24.09 2.69
C GLU A 233 0.98 -22.96 1.72
N LEU A 234 -0.30 -22.54 1.79
CA LEU A 234 -0.79 -21.31 1.17
C LEU A 234 -0.58 -20.16 2.17
N ALA A 235 0.55 -19.47 2.06
CA ALA A 235 0.73 -18.21 2.77
C ALA A 235 0.05 -17.09 1.95
N VAL A 236 -1.15 -16.69 2.38
CA VAL A 236 -1.82 -15.50 1.85
C VAL A 236 -1.38 -14.31 2.69
N ASP A 237 -0.67 -13.36 2.08
CA ASP A 237 -0.20 -12.13 2.73
C ASP A 237 -0.78 -10.88 2.07
N ILE A 238 -0.79 -9.76 2.79
CA ILE A 238 -1.05 -8.42 2.26
C ILE A 238 0.25 -7.64 2.29
N ASP A 239 0.71 -7.21 1.12
CA ASP A 239 1.79 -6.24 1.00
C ASP A 239 1.21 -4.84 0.84
N LEU A 240 1.54 -3.96 1.79
CA LEU A 240 1.20 -2.53 1.78
C LEU A 240 2.46 -1.72 1.48
N LEU A 241 2.64 -1.27 0.24
CA LEU A 241 3.79 -0.48 -0.21
C LEU A 241 3.46 1.02 -0.22
N VAL A 242 4.42 1.86 0.19
CA VAL A 242 4.32 3.33 0.11
C VAL A 242 5.31 3.83 -0.94
N GLU A 243 4.82 4.56 -1.95
CA GLU A 243 5.66 5.13 -2.99
C GLU A 243 6.06 6.58 -2.66
N GLU A 244 7.33 6.82 -2.34
CA GLU A 244 7.84 8.17 -2.00
C GLU A 244 8.06 9.05 -3.25
N GLY A 245 7.83 10.36 -3.14
CA GLY A 245 8.20 11.36 -4.16
C GLY A 245 7.20 11.56 -5.30
N LEU A 246 5.91 11.34 -5.05
CA LEU A 246 4.83 11.57 -6.01
C LEU A 246 4.49 13.07 -6.11
N PRO A 247 4.09 13.61 -7.27
CA PRO A 247 3.69 15.02 -7.36
C PRO A 247 2.47 15.32 -6.47
N PRO A 248 2.34 16.54 -5.92
CA PRO A 248 1.17 16.96 -5.14
C PRO A 248 -0.14 16.71 -5.91
N PRO A 249 -1.23 16.28 -5.24
CA PRO A 249 -1.41 16.20 -3.78
C PRO A 249 -1.01 14.86 -3.12
N ASN A 250 -0.44 13.91 -3.87
CA ASN A 250 -0.19 12.54 -3.39
C ASN A 250 1.21 12.34 -2.76
N ASP A 251 2.04 13.39 -2.64
CA ASP A 251 3.40 13.30 -2.09
C ASP A 251 3.45 13.01 -0.58
N VAL A 252 2.39 13.39 0.14
CA VAL A 252 2.29 13.25 1.59
C VAL A 252 0.98 12.56 1.93
N ALA A 253 1.07 11.43 2.64
CA ALA A 253 -0.11 10.72 3.12
C ALA A 253 -0.88 11.63 4.10
N SER A 254 -2.20 11.74 3.92
CA SER A 254 -3.02 12.40 4.91
C SER A 254 -2.91 11.67 6.26
N PRO A 255 -3.03 12.37 7.41
CA PRO A 255 -2.97 11.74 8.73
C PRO A 255 -3.96 10.58 8.87
N GLU A 256 -5.15 10.70 8.27
CA GLU A 256 -6.17 9.67 8.27
C GLU A 256 -5.76 8.40 7.49
N LYS A 257 -5.03 8.55 6.38
CA LYS A 257 -4.50 7.40 5.62
C LYS A 257 -3.35 6.71 6.34
N GLN A 258 -2.50 7.47 7.03
CA GLN A 258 -1.42 6.90 7.85
C GLN A 258 -1.98 6.09 9.02
N ASP A 259 -2.98 6.63 9.72
CA ASP A 259 -3.66 5.91 10.81
C ASP A 259 -4.34 4.63 10.30
N LEU A 260 -5.05 4.70 9.17
CA LEU A 260 -5.64 3.51 8.54
C LEU A 260 -4.60 2.45 8.17
N TYR A 261 -3.45 2.85 7.62
CA TYR A 261 -2.34 1.94 7.29
C TYR A 261 -1.86 1.17 8.52
N VAL A 262 -1.62 1.87 9.64
CA VAL A 262 -1.20 1.25 10.91
C VAL A 262 -2.27 0.29 11.43
N GLN A 263 -3.54 0.69 11.37
CA GLN A 263 -4.64 -0.15 11.86
C GLN A 263 -4.84 -1.43 11.03
N ILE A 264 -4.68 -1.37 9.71
CA ILE A 264 -4.76 -2.55 8.83
C ILE A 264 -3.59 -3.50 9.11
N SER A 265 -2.37 -2.98 9.25
CA SER A 265 -1.18 -3.76 9.57
C SER A 265 -1.31 -4.49 10.92
N ASN A 266 -1.78 -3.78 11.96
CA ASN A 266 -2.04 -4.36 13.26
C ASN A 266 -3.13 -5.45 13.19
N ALA A 267 -4.20 -5.22 12.42
CA ALA A 267 -5.26 -6.20 12.24
C ALA A 267 -4.77 -7.48 11.55
N CYS A 268 -3.95 -7.35 10.50
CA CYS A 268 -3.34 -8.49 9.82
C CYS A 268 -2.49 -9.33 10.79
N THR A 269 -1.67 -8.66 11.61
CA THR A 269 -0.79 -9.32 12.60
C THR A 269 -1.58 -10.14 13.61
N VAL A 270 -2.67 -9.58 14.16
CA VAL A 270 -3.53 -10.28 15.13
C VAL A 270 -4.22 -11.48 14.49
N ILE A 271 -4.80 -11.31 13.31
CA ILE A 271 -5.48 -12.41 12.58
C ILE A 271 -4.50 -13.54 12.30
N ARG A 272 -3.28 -13.22 11.86
CA ARG A 272 -2.21 -14.21 11.61
C ARG A 272 -1.86 -14.98 12.89
N ALA A 273 -1.64 -14.29 14.00
CA ALA A 273 -1.31 -14.93 15.27
C ALA A 273 -2.41 -15.90 15.75
N VAL A 274 -3.68 -15.52 15.59
CA VAL A 274 -4.82 -16.38 15.95
C VAL A 274 -4.93 -17.59 15.01
N CYS A 275 -4.81 -17.39 13.69
CA CYS A 275 -4.85 -18.47 12.71
C CYS A 275 -3.69 -19.46 12.88
N GLN A 276 -2.48 -18.98 13.17
CA GLN A 276 -1.33 -19.83 13.45
C GLN A 276 -1.58 -20.71 14.69
N LYS A 277 -2.10 -20.13 15.79
CA LYS A 277 -2.45 -20.93 16.97
C LYS A 277 -3.54 -21.97 16.69
N LEU A 278 -4.52 -21.64 15.84
CA LEU A 278 -5.55 -22.58 15.40
C LEU A 278 -4.99 -23.74 14.56
N SER A 279 -3.96 -23.49 13.74
CA SER A 279 -3.32 -24.52 12.92
C SER A 279 -2.39 -25.43 13.73
N GLU A 280 -1.80 -24.91 14.81
CA GLU A 280 -0.94 -25.65 15.74
C GLU A 280 -1.72 -26.50 16.76
N GLN A 281 -3.02 -26.23 16.97
CA GLN A 281 -3.86 -27.00 17.90
C GLN A 281 -4.06 -28.44 17.42
N LYS A 282 -3.37 -29.40 18.05
CA LYS A 282 -3.60 -30.83 17.84
C LYS A 282 -4.99 -31.24 18.36
N PRO A 283 -5.81 -31.94 17.57
CA PRO A 283 -7.09 -32.47 18.04
C PRO A 283 -6.82 -33.46 19.18
N ARG A 284 -7.60 -33.34 20.27
CA ARG A 284 -7.50 -34.27 21.39
C ARG A 284 -8.07 -35.63 20.98
N TRP A 285 -7.62 -36.69 21.65
CA TRP A 285 -8.05 -38.07 21.41
C TRP A 285 -9.57 -38.33 21.52
N PHE A 286 -10.33 -37.39 22.09
CA PHE A 286 -11.80 -37.44 22.16
C PHE A 286 -12.53 -36.58 21.11
N GLU A 287 -11.84 -35.65 20.44
CA GLU A 287 -12.45 -34.83 19.40
C GLU A 287 -12.35 -35.56 18.06
N ARG A 288 -13.50 -35.84 17.42
CA ARG A 288 -13.57 -36.36 16.06
C ARG A 288 -13.12 -35.26 15.09
N GLY A 289 -11.82 -35.18 14.80
CA GLY A 289 -11.25 -34.31 13.79
C GLY A 289 -9.78 -34.65 13.57
N THR A 290 -9.31 -34.57 12.33
CA THR A 290 -7.90 -34.75 12.00
C THR A 290 -7.14 -33.44 12.23
N SER A 291 -5.82 -33.52 12.47
CA SER A 291 -4.99 -32.32 12.56
C SER A 291 -4.96 -31.53 11.25
N GLU A 292 -5.25 -32.19 10.13
CA GLU A 292 -5.34 -31.57 8.81
C GLU A 292 -6.60 -30.71 8.69
N ASP A 293 -7.75 -31.17 9.22
CA ASP A 293 -9.01 -30.40 9.20
C ASP A 293 -8.88 -29.05 9.94
N ALA A 294 -8.11 -29.02 11.03
CA ALA A 294 -7.86 -27.80 11.81
C ALA A 294 -6.98 -26.80 11.05
N LYS A 295 -5.93 -27.31 10.38
CA LYS A 295 -5.03 -26.52 9.54
C LYS A 295 -5.76 -25.96 8.32
N GLU A 296 -6.45 -26.79 7.56
CA GLU A 296 -7.20 -26.37 6.37
C GLU A 296 -8.24 -25.29 6.72
N ARG A 297 -8.88 -25.41 7.89
CA ARG A 297 -9.80 -24.39 8.38
C ARG A 297 -9.10 -23.09 8.74
N ALA A 298 -7.94 -23.15 9.41
CA ALA A 298 -7.17 -21.95 9.77
C ALA A 298 -6.72 -21.19 8.53
N ASP A 299 -6.29 -21.91 7.48
CA ASP A 299 -5.87 -21.34 6.21
C ASP A 299 -7.04 -20.68 5.46
N LYS A 300 -8.21 -21.34 5.42
CA LYS A 300 -9.43 -20.76 4.83
C LYS A 300 -9.87 -19.49 5.55
N LEU A 301 -9.79 -19.47 6.89
CA LEU A 301 -10.11 -18.28 7.68
C LEU A 301 -9.11 -17.16 7.40
N LEU A 302 -7.81 -17.48 7.36
CA LEU A 302 -6.77 -16.51 7.06
C LEU A 302 -7.00 -15.88 5.68
N ASP A 303 -7.20 -16.69 4.63
CA ASP A 303 -7.48 -16.21 3.28
C ASP A 303 -8.74 -15.31 3.23
N GLU A 304 -9.83 -15.70 3.90
CA GLU A 304 -11.07 -14.93 3.94
C GLU A 304 -10.84 -13.53 4.54
N TYR A 305 -10.22 -13.44 5.72
CA TYR A 305 -10.04 -12.18 6.43
C TYR A 305 -8.93 -11.31 5.82
N VAL A 306 -7.86 -11.92 5.29
CA VAL A 306 -6.78 -11.21 4.58
C VAL A 306 -7.33 -10.60 3.28
N ARG A 307 -8.17 -11.30 2.53
CA ARG A 307 -8.84 -10.69 1.35
C ARG A 307 -9.78 -9.54 1.72
N LYS A 308 -10.53 -9.67 2.81
CA LYS A 308 -11.38 -8.57 3.31
C LYS A 308 -10.54 -7.36 3.73
N LEU A 309 -9.41 -7.58 4.42
CA LEU A 309 -8.44 -6.52 4.77
C LEU A 309 -7.84 -5.84 3.54
N ALA A 310 -7.44 -6.62 2.52
CA ALA A 310 -6.98 -6.07 1.25
C ALA A 310 -8.05 -5.21 0.57
N GLY A 311 -9.30 -5.68 0.51
CA GLY A 311 -10.42 -4.89 -0.02
C GLY A 311 -10.62 -3.57 0.73
N ILE A 312 -10.49 -3.58 2.07
CA ILE A 312 -10.54 -2.37 2.90
C ILE A 312 -9.35 -1.44 2.58
N GLY A 313 -8.15 -2.01 2.43
CA GLY A 313 -6.94 -1.29 2.03
C GLY A 313 -7.08 -0.63 0.66
N THR A 314 -7.55 -1.35 -0.37
CA THR A 314 -7.80 -0.81 -1.71
C THR A 314 -8.82 0.33 -1.68
N VAL A 315 -9.89 0.21 -0.88
CA VAL A 315 -10.92 1.27 -0.80
C VAL A 315 -10.42 2.52 -0.06
N GLY A 316 -9.63 2.36 1.00
CA GLY A 316 -9.20 3.45 1.88
C GLY A 316 -7.82 4.05 1.57
N LEU A 317 -6.83 3.21 1.26
CA LEU A 317 -5.44 3.62 1.02
C LEU A 317 -5.22 4.01 -0.44
N GLU A 318 -5.60 3.15 -1.40
CA GLU A 318 -5.55 3.46 -2.84
C GLU A 318 -6.69 4.41 -3.24
N GLY A 319 -7.90 4.16 -2.71
CA GLY A 319 -9.07 4.99 -2.94
C GLY A 319 -9.10 6.29 -2.15
N SER A 320 -10.22 7.02 -2.29
CA SER A 320 -10.48 8.26 -1.56
C SER A 320 -11.36 8.09 -0.32
N GLN A 321 -11.86 6.88 -0.05
CA GLN A 321 -12.93 6.64 0.91
C GLN A 321 -12.40 6.12 2.26
N VAL A 322 -11.53 6.89 2.92
CA VAL A 322 -10.88 6.52 4.19
C VAL A 322 -11.90 6.24 5.29
N GLY A 323 -12.92 7.09 5.44
CA GLY A 323 -13.95 6.92 6.47
C GLY A 323 -14.81 5.66 6.28
N LEU A 324 -15.04 5.24 5.03
CA LEU A 324 -15.73 3.97 4.75
C LEU A 324 -14.83 2.78 5.11
N ALA A 325 -13.55 2.86 4.77
CA ALA A 325 -12.57 1.83 5.09
C ALA A 325 -12.39 1.66 6.61
N GLN A 326 -12.35 2.74 7.40
CA GLN A 326 -12.30 2.68 8.86
C GLN A 326 -13.53 1.98 9.45
N LYS A 327 -14.74 2.29 8.96
CA LYS A 327 -15.97 1.60 9.38
C LYS A 327 -15.96 0.13 8.97
N GLY A 328 -15.47 -0.17 7.78
CA GLY A 328 -15.27 -1.55 7.29
C GLY A 328 -14.30 -2.32 8.18
N LEU A 329 -13.19 -1.70 8.60
CA LEU A 329 -12.21 -2.29 9.51
C LEU A 329 -12.80 -2.55 10.89
N ALA A 330 -13.54 -1.60 11.45
CA ALA A 330 -14.23 -1.79 12.73
C ALA A 330 -15.27 -2.93 12.66
N SER A 331 -16.02 -3.02 11.55
CA SER A 331 -16.94 -4.13 11.30
C SER A 331 -16.20 -5.46 11.18
N LEU A 332 -15.07 -5.49 10.48
CA LEU A 332 -14.26 -6.70 10.30
C LEU A 332 -13.71 -7.20 11.64
N LYS A 333 -13.17 -6.29 12.46
CA LYS A 333 -12.71 -6.61 13.83
C LYS A 333 -13.85 -7.17 14.67
N GLY A 334 -15.03 -6.56 14.62
CA GLY A 334 -16.22 -7.03 15.32
C GLY A 334 -16.68 -8.42 14.86
N GLU A 335 -16.71 -8.67 13.55
CA GLU A 335 -17.04 -9.97 12.96
C GLU A 335 -16.04 -11.05 13.40
N PHE A 336 -14.74 -10.74 13.34
CA PHE A 336 -13.69 -11.65 13.75
C PHE A 336 -13.78 -12.02 15.24
N VAL A 337 -13.97 -11.02 16.11
CA VAL A 337 -14.16 -11.22 17.56
C VAL A 337 -15.42 -12.05 17.81
N ALA A 338 -16.55 -11.71 17.20
CA ALA A 338 -17.80 -12.43 17.38
C ALA A 338 -17.70 -13.91 16.98
N ARG A 339 -16.93 -14.22 15.93
CA ARG A 339 -16.75 -15.58 15.41
C ARG A 339 -15.74 -16.40 16.24
N GLU A 340 -14.61 -15.82 16.60
CA GLU A 340 -13.49 -16.57 17.21
C GLU A 340 -13.41 -16.43 18.74
N ALA A 341 -13.78 -15.29 19.34
CA ALA A 341 -13.69 -15.10 20.79
C ALA A 341 -14.57 -16.09 21.56
N GLY A 342 -15.78 -16.37 21.05
CA GLY A 342 -16.68 -17.36 21.64
C GLY A 342 -16.10 -18.78 21.59
N ARG A 343 -15.41 -19.12 20.50
CA ARG A 343 -14.78 -20.45 20.33
C ARG A 343 -13.59 -20.63 21.25
N ILE A 344 -12.70 -19.64 21.30
CA ILE A 344 -11.51 -19.64 22.18
C ILE A 344 -11.96 -19.77 23.64
N LYS A 345 -12.95 -18.97 24.06
CA LYS A 345 -13.56 -19.08 25.40
C LYS A 345 -14.09 -20.48 25.66
N ASN A 346 -14.90 -21.03 24.76
CA ASN A 346 -15.51 -22.35 24.95
C ASN A 346 -14.47 -23.47 24.97
N ALA A 347 -13.37 -23.35 24.21
CA ALA A 347 -12.26 -24.30 24.27
C ALA A 347 -11.56 -24.24 25.64
N TYR A 348 -11.24 -23.03 26.13
CA TYR A 348 -10.62 -22.84 27.43
C TYR A 348 -11.53 -23.30 28.57
N VAL A 349 -12.82 -22.92 28.59
CA VAL A 349 -13.79 -23.34 29.61
C VAL A 349 -13.89 -24.87 29.67
N ARG A 350 -13.97 -25.55 28.51
CA ARG A 350 -13.97 -27.01 28.45
C ARG A 350 -12.68 -27.62 28.97
N ARG A 351 -11.52 -27.05 28.63
CA ARG A 351 -10.22 -27.50 29.15
C ARG A 351 -10.14 -27.34 30.66
N LEU A 352 -10.59 -26.21 31.19
CA LEU A 352 -10.64 -25.94 32.62
C LEU A 352 -11.62 -26.88 33.33
N ALA A 353 -12.79 -27.17 32.75
CA ALA A 353 -13.77 -28.11 33.28
C ALA A 353 -13.17 -29.52 33.44
N TRP A 354 -12.42 -30.00 32.44
CA TRP A 354 -11.76 -31.31 32.50
C TRP A 354 -10.74 -31.39 33.63
N TRP A 355 -9.88 -30.39 33.77
CA TRP A 355 -8.90 -30.35 34.85
C TRP A 355 -9.59 -30.21 36.22
N SER A 356 -10.55 -29.28 36.33
CA SER A 356 -11.32 -29.06 37.56
C SER A 356 -12.04 -30.33 38.01
N GLY A 357 -12.73 -31.01 37.08
CA GLY A 357 -13.38 -32.29 37.33
C GLY A 357 -12.40 -33.40 37.69
N GLY A 358 -11.24 -33.47 37.02
CA GLY A 358 -10.17 -34.42 37.32
C GLY A 358 -9.60 -34.24 38.72
N PHE A 359 -9.26 -33.01 39.11
CA PHE A 359 -8.80 -32.68 40.47
C PHE A 359 -9.89 -32.95 41.52
N ALA A 360 -11.14 -32.54 41.25
CA ALA A 360 -12.27 -32.81 42.14
C ALA A 360 -12.48 -34.32 42.35
N LEU A 361 -12.43 -35.12 41.28
CA LEU A 361 -12.58 -36.58 41.37
C LEU A 361 -11.40 -37.22 42.11
N ALA A 362 -10.17 -36.75 41.87
CA ALA A 362 -8.98 -37.20 42.58
C ALA A 362 -9.09 -36.94 44.10
N PHE A 363 -9.43 -35.72 44.52
CA PHE A 363 -9.62 -35.39 45.93
C PHE A 363 -10.78 -36.16 46.56
N LEU A 364 -11.89 -36.34 45.82
CA LEU A 364 -13.03 -37.12 46.28
C LEU A 364 -12.67 -38.61 46.45
N ALA A 365 -11.89 -39.19 45.54
CA ALA A 365 -11.43 -40.57 45.64
C ALA A 365 -10.54 -40.78 46.86
N VAL A 366 -9.61 -39.85 47.14
CA VAL A 366 -8.78 -39.87 48.36
C VAL A 366 -9.66 -39.77 49.61
N TYR A 367 -10.64 -38.87 49.62
CA TYR A 367 -11.57 -38.72 50.74
C TYR A 367 -12.39 -40.00 51.01
N ILE A 368 -12.98 -40.59 49.97
CA ILE A 368 -13.75 -41.84 50.09
C ILE A 368 -12.85 -42.96 50.59
N ARG A 369 -11.59 -43.03 50.12
CA ARG A 369 -10.66 -44.06 50.53
C ARG A 369 -10.27 -43.96 52.00
N ILE A 370 -10.04 -42.74 52.52
CA ILE A 370 -9.80 -42.48 53.95
C ILE A 370 -11.03 -42.88 54.77
N ARG A 371 -12.23 -42.49 54.33
CA ARG A 371 -13.49 -42.81 55.03
C ARG A 371 -13.80 -44.31 55.07
N LEU A 372 -13.50 -45.05 53.99
CA LEU A 372 -13.69 -46.50 53.96
C LEU A 372 -12.63 -47.25 54.79
N GLY A 373 -11.42 -46.68 54.92
CA GLY A 373 -10.37 -47.20 55.79
C GLY A 373 -10.75 -47.14 57.28
N ASP A 374 -11.37 -46.04 57.72
CA ASP A 374 -11.93 -45.87 59.07
C ASP A 374 -12.92 -46.99 59.45
N CYS A 375 -13.73 -47.45 58.49
CA CYS A 375 -14.75 -48.48 58.74
C CYS A 375 -14.19 -49.91 58.83
N ALA A 376 -13.03 -50.19 58.24
CA ALA A 376 -12.41 -51.51 58.26
C ALA A 376 -11.66 -51.82 59.56
N GLY A 377 -11.39 -50.79 60.39
CA GLY A 377 -10.63 -50.89 61.63
C GLY A 377 -11.39 -51.43 62.84
N HIS A 378 -12.68 -51.80 62.73
CA HIS A 378 -13.50 -52.22 63.89
C HIS A 378 -14.12 -53.62 63.81
N GLY A 379 -13.68 -54.51 62.90
CA GLY A 379 -13.90 -55.95 63.08
C GLY A 379 -14.26 -56.75 61.83
N GLY A 380 -13.30 -57.00 60.94
CA GLY A 380 -13.49 -57.97 59.85
C GLY A 380 -12.19 -58.30 59.12
N ASN A 381 -11.90 -59.60 58.99
CA ASN A 381 -10.75 -60.19 58.30
C ASN A 381 -10.62 -59.76 56.83
N VAL A 382 -10.01 -58.60 56.56
CA VAL A 382 -9.60 -58.18 55.20
C VAL A 382 -8.11 -57.81 55.20
N ALA A 383 -7.27 -58.73 55.66
CA ALA A 383 -5.83 -58.52 55.84
C ALA A 383 -5.01 -58.37 54.54
N ASN A 384 -5.61 -58.57 53.36
CA ASN A 384 -4.85 -58.66 52.10
C ASN A 384 -4.98 -57.46 51.14
N VAL A 385 -5.69 -56.38 51.50
CA VAL A 385 -5.77 -55.16 50.66
C VAL A 385 -4.88 -54.01 51.18
N CYS A 386 -4.32 -54.12 52.39
CA CYS A 386 -3.58 -53.03 53.06
C CYS A 386 -2.07 -53.32 53.19
N LYS A 387 -1.32 -53.27 52.07
CA LYS A 387 0.15 -53.09 52.11
C LYS A 387 0.64 -51.83 51.40
N TRP A 388 -0.19 -51.22 50.55
CA TRP A 388 0.14 -49.97 49.85
C TRP A 388 -0.44 -48.72 50.56
N THR A 389 -1.15 -48.89 51.67
CA THR A 389 -1.93 -47.84 52.37
C THR A 389 -1.30 -47.26 53.64
N SER A 390 -0.14 -47.76 54.08
CA SER A 390 0.50 -47.31 55.33
C SER A 390 0.94 -45.84 55.35
N TRP A 391 0.88 -45.14 54.21
CA TRP A 391 1.21 -43.72 54.10
C TRP A 391 0.05 -42.80 54.53
N PHE A 392 -1.19 -43.29 54.53
CA PHE A 392 -2.40 -42.50 54.84
C PHE A 392 -3.00 -42.77 56.22
N ASP A 393 -2.45 -43.73 56.98
CA ASP A 393 -2.91 -44.10 58.33
C ASP A 393 -2.42 -43.12 59.42
N SER A 394 -1.86 -41.96 59.05
CA SER A 394 -1.48 -40.96 60.05
C SER A 394 -2.73 -40.34 60.68
N PRO A 395 -2.79 -40.16 62.02
CA PRO A 395 -3.91 -39.51 62.72
C PRO A 395 -4.29 -38.14 62.13
N TRP A 396 -3.32 -37.44 61.55
CA TRP A 396 -3.53 -36.15 60.93
C TRP A 396 -4.51 -36.19 59.74
N TRP A 397 -4.42 -37.16 58.84
CA TRP A 397 -5.31 -37.25 57.66
C TRP A 397 -6.75 -37.56 58.05
N LEU A 398 -6.95 -38.31 59.13
CA LEU A 398 -8.27 -38.64 59.68
C LEU A 398 -8.98 -37.40 60.24
N ASP A 399 -8.24 -36.56 60.95
CA ASP A 399 -8.74 -35.30 61.52
C ASP A 399 -9.00 -34.23 60.45
N HIS A 400 -8.24 -34.23 59.35
CA HIS A 400 -8.29 -33.19 58.31
C HIS A 400 -9.00 -33.63 57.02
N LYS A 401 -9.75 -34.73 57.04
CA LYS A 401 -10.47 -35.26 55.85
C LYS A 401 -11.41 -34.24 55.18
N THR A 402 -11.93 -33.27 55.94
CA THR A 402 -12.78 -32.19 55.43
C THR A 402 -12.04 -31.18 54.55
N PHE A 403 -10.70 -31.10 54.62
CA PHE A 403 -9.89 -30.25 53.75
C PHE A 403 -9.94 -30.74 52.29
N LEU A 404 -10.02 -32.05 52.09
CA LEU A 404 -10.19 -32.65 50.76
C LEU A 404 -11.54 -32.27 50.15
N LEU A 405 -12.61 -32.23 50.96
CA LEU A 405 -13.93 -31.77 50.50
C LEU A 405 -13.93 -30.27 50.16
N ALA A 406 -13.19 -29.45 50.91
CA ALA A 406 -12.99 -28.05 50.55
C ALA A 406 -12.19 -27.90 49.24
N ALA A 407 -11.18 -28.75 49.00
CA ALA A 407 -10.44 -28.77 47.74
C ALA A 407 -11.32 -29.18 46.54
N VAL A 408 -12.27 -30.10 46.72
CA VAL A 408 -13.31 -30.43 45.73
C VAL A 408 -14.17 -29.20 45.42
N GLY A 409 -14.69 -28.55 46.46
CA GLY A 409 -15.49 -27.32 46.31
C GLY A 409 -14.72 -26.22 45.58
N ALA A 410 -13.45 -26.00 45.93
CA ALA A 410 -12.59 -25.00 45.31
C ALA A 410 -12.32 -25.29 43.83
N SER A 411 -12.04 -26.55 43.48
CA SER A 411 -11.82 -26.97 42.10
C SER A 411 -13.04 -26.67 41.23
N ILE A 412 -14.25 -27.03 41.70
CA ILE A 412 -15.52 -26.75 41.00
C ILE A 412 -15.78 -25.24 40.95
N GLY A 413 -15.56 -24.53 42.07
CA GLY A 413 -15.72 -23.09 42.17
C GLY A 413 -14.87 -22.31 41.17
N THR A 414 -13.62 -22.72 40.92
CA THR A 414 -12.74 -22.11 39.91
C THR A 414 -13.32 -22.21 38.50
N TRP A 415 -13.88 -23.37 38.14
CA TRP A 415 -14.53 -23.55 36.83
C TRP A 415 -15.79 -22.70 36.69
N VAL A 416 -16.66 -22.68 37.71
CA VAL A 416 -17.88 -21.84 37.72
C VAL A 416 -17.51 -20.35 37.65
N SER A 417 -16.48 -19.93 38.39
CA SER A 417 -15.99 -18.54 38.39
C SER A 417 -15.63 -18.08 36.99
N PHE A 418 -14.97 -18.92 36.20
CA PHE A 418 -14.60 -18.59 34.83
C PHE A 418 -15.78 -18.67 33.84
N SER A 419 -16.71 -19.59 34.07
CA SER A 419 -17.88 -19.80 33.20
C SER A 419 -18.87 -18.63 33.26
N VAL A 420 -19.06 -18.03 34.44
CA VAL A 420 -19.99 -16.90 34.65
C VAL A 420 -19.43 -15.57 34.16
N ARG A 421 -18.09 -15.42 34.08
CA ARG A 421 -17.46 -14.17 33.63
C ARG A 421 -17.81 -13.89 32.17
N ARG A 422 -18.33 -12.68 31.92
CA ARG A 422 -18.33 -12.08 30.58
C ARG A 422 -16.89 -11.67 30.28
N LEU A 423 -16.37 -12.19 29.18
CA LEU A 423 -15.04 -11.86 28.69
C LEU A 423 -15.27 -10.94 27.51
N ASP A 424 -15.23 -9.64 27.75
CA ASP A 424 -15.17 -8.67 26.68
C ASP A 424 -13.73 -8.66 26.19
N LEU A 425 -13.43 -9.52 25.21
CA LEU A 425 -12.09 -9.64 24.66
C LEU A 425 -11.95 -8.60 23.55
N PRO A 426 -11.14 -7.54 23.73
CA PRO A 426 -10.86 -6.63 22.64
C PRO A 426 -10.09 -7.39 21.55
N PHE A 427 -10.21 -6.90 20.33
CA PHE A 427 -9.62 -7.55 19.16
C PHE A 427 -8.10 -7.73 19.34
N GLU A 428 -7.44 -6.72 19.87
CA GLU A 428 -5.99 -6.67 20.09
C GLU A 428 -5.51 -7.72 21.10
N ASP A 429 -6.34 -8.08 22.09
CA ASP A 429 -6.00 -9.06 23.12
C ASP A 429 -6.18 -10.51 22.65
N LEU A 430 -6.91 -10.78 21.56
CA LEU A 430 -7.13 -12.14 21.06
C LEU A 430 -5.82 -12.89 20.78
N ALA A 431 -4.77 -12.18 20.35
CA ALA A 431 -3.45 -12.77 20.11
C ALA A 431 -2.68 -13.03 21.42
N MET A 432 -2.75 -12.12 22.40
CA MET A 432 -1.96 -12.13 23.64
C MET A 432 -2.58 -12.95 24.78
N GLN A 433 -3.91 -13.10 24.81
CA GLN A 433 -4.60 -13.51 26.02
C GLN A 433 -4.45 -14.98 26.41
N GLU A 434 -4.00 -15.84 25.50
CA GLU A 434 -3.67 -17.23 25.87
C GLU A 434 -2.32 -17.37 26.58
N GLU A 435 -1.41 -16.41 26.42
CA GLU A 435 -0.05 -16.49 27.00
C GLU A 435 0.00 -16.01 28.46
N SER A 436 -0.94 -15.15 28.85
CA SER A 436 -1.06 -14.60 30.21
C SER A 436 -2.07 -15.34 31.10
N SER A 437 -2.88 -16.24 30.55
CA SER A 437 -3.72 -17.11 31.36
C SER A 437 -2.88 -18.28 31.86
N LEU A 438 -2.54 -18.27 33.16
CA LEU A 438 -1.97 -19.43 33.87
C LEU A 438 -2.60 -20.73 33.36
N ASP A 439 -1.74 -21.67 32.97
CA ASP A 439 -2.15 -22.98 32.47
C ASP A 439 -3.21 -23.57 33.43
N PRO A 440 -4.36 -24.08 32.93
CA PRO A 440 -5.47 -24.54 33.76
C PRO A 440 -5.10 -25.38 34.99
N PRO A 441 -4.15 -26.34 34.94
CA PRO A 441 -3.77 -27.10 36.14
C PRO A 441 -3.08 -26.24 37.22
N PHE A 442 -2.17 -25.33 36.84
CA PHE A 442 -1.48 -24.47 37.80
C PHE A 442 -2.45 -23.53 38.51
N ARG A 443 -3.43 -23.00 37.77
CA ARG A 443 -4.47 -22.15 38.33
C ARG A 443 -5.32 -22.89 39.36
N ILE A 444 -5.72 -24.14 39.07
CA ILE A 444 -6.49 -24.96 40.02
C ILE A 444 -5.65 -25.28 41.25
N LEU A 445 -4.38 -25.70 41.08
CA LEU A 445 -3.47 -25.98 42.19
C LEU A 445 -3.26 -24.76 43.08
N PHE A 446 -3.10 -23.58 42.48
CA PHE A 446 -2.96 -22.33 43.22
C PHE A 446 -4.21 -22.04 44.08
N VAL A 447 -5.40 -22.14 43.50
CA VAL A 447 -6.66 -21.91 44.24
C VAL A 447 -6.84 -22.95 45.35
N VAL A 448 -6.52 -24.22 45.08
CA VAL A 448 -6.59 -25.28 46.10
C VAL A 448 -5.61 -25.00 47.24
N ALA A 449 -4.37 -24.61 46.95
CA ALA A 449 -3.38 -24.27 47.98
C ALA A 449 -3.83 -23.10 48.88
N LEU A 450 -4.40 -22.05 48.27
CA LEU A 450 -5.01 -20.95 49.03
C LEU A 450 -6.20 -21.41 49.87
N THR A 451 -7.04 -22.29 49.34
CA THR A 451 -8.19 -22.85 50.07
C THR A 451 -7.73 -23.69 51.25
N LEU A 452 -6.70 -24.53 51.08
CA LEU A 452 -6.12 -25.33 52.17
C LEU A 452 -5.50 -24.44 53.26
N THR A 453 -4.86 -23.34 52.86
CA THR A 453 -4.35 -22.35 53.82
C THR A 453 -5.49 -21.71 54.61
N ALA A 454 -6.60 -21.35 53.96
CA ALA A 454 -7.78 -20.85 54.65
C ALA A 454 -8.39 -21.91 55.59
N CYS A 455 -8.44 -23.18 55.18
CA CYS A 455 -8.89 -24.28 56.03
C CYS A 455 -8.03 -24.47 57.28
N LEU A 456 -6.70 -24.31 57.17
CA LEU A 456 -5.80 -24.32 58.33
C LEU A 456 -6.08 -23.15 59.30
N LEU A 457 -6.42 -21.97 58.77
CA LEU A 457 -6.79 -20.82 59.60
C LEU A 457 -8.13 -21.01 60.32
N PHE A 458 -9.11 -21.66 59.68
CA PHE A 458 -10.36 -22.05 60.34
C PHE A 458 -10.12 -23.11 61.41
N TRP A 459 -9.27 -24.09 61.14
CA TRP A 459 -8.93 -25.16 62.07
C TRP A 459 -8.22 -24.65 63.33
N THR A 460 -7.25 -23.76 63.15
CA THR A 460 -6.50 -23.15 64.26
C THR A 460 -7.34 -22.15 65.07
N GLY A 461 -8.58 -21.84 64.63
CA GLY A 461 -9.43 -20.83 65.24
C GLY A 461 -8.93 -19.39 65.02
N ALA A 462 -7.91 -19.20 64.17
CA ALA A 462 -7.36 -17.89 63.84
C ALA A 462 -8.37 -17.02 63.06
N ILE A 463 -9.28 -17.67 62.33
CA ILE A 463 -10.38 -17.03 61.63
C ILE A 463 -11.66 -17.78 62.00
N ASN A 464 -12.69 -17.06 62.45
CA ASN A 464 -14.04 -17.57 62.61
C ASN A 464 -14.98 -16.63 61.85
N ILE A 465 -15.54 -17.11 60.74
CA ILE A 465 -16.47 -16.32 59.92
C ILE A 465 -17.87 -16.85 60.20
N GLU A 466 -18.71 -16.04 60.82
CA GLU A 466 -20.12 -16.34 60.95
C GLU A 466 -20.86 -15.78 59.73
N ILE A 467 -21.35 -16.67 58.86
CA ILE A 467 -22.17 -16.28 57.70
C ILE A 467 -23.62 -16.60 58.04
N GLY A 468 -24.37 -15.60 58.52
CA GLY A 468 -25.76 -15.77 58.95
C GLY A 468 -25.87 -16.75 60.12
N ASN A 469 -26.51 -17.90 59.92
CA ASN A 469 -26.67 -18.95 60.94
C ASN A 469 -25.62 -20.07 60.83
N LEU A 470 -24.67 -19.98 59.89
CA LEU A 470 -23.60 -20.95 59.71
C LEU A 470 -22.38 -20.53 60.54
N LYS A 471 -22.14 -21.26 61.64
CA LYS A 471 -20.90 -21.15 62.41
C LYS A 471 -19.83 -21.99 61.72
N THR A 472 -18.71 -21.36 61.35
CA THR A 472 -17.54 -22.04 60.75
C THR A 472 -16.52 -22.48 61.81
N GLY A 473 -16.96 -22.64 63.07
CA GLY A 473 -16.12 -23.09 64.16
C GLY A 473 -15.60 -24.53 63.98
N PRO A 474 -14.57 -24.91 64.73
CA PRO A 474 -13.88 -26.21 64.58
C PRO A 474 -14.84 -27.41 64.75
N ASP A 475 -15.85 -27.32 65.61
CA ASP A 475 -16.81 -28.40 65.83
C ASP A 475 -17.79 -28.57 64.65
N SER A 476 -18.22 -27.46 64.04
CA SER A 476 -19.11 -27.46 62.87
C SER A 476 -18.38 -27.86 61.59
N PHE A 477 -17.11 -27.46 61.47
CA PHE A 477 -16.25 -27.81 60.33
C PHE A 477 -15.86 -29.29 60.32
N LYS A 478 -15.69 -29.94 61.48
CA LYS A 478 -15.46 -31.39 61.60
C LYS A 478 -16.72 -32.23 61.35
N ALA A 479 -17.88 -31.78 61.84
CA ALA A 479 -19.11 -32.55 61.83
C ALA A 479 -19.87 -32.51 60.49
N ALA A 480 -19.83 -31.38 59.78
CA ALA A 480 -20.63 -31.17 58.56
C ALA A 480 -19.74 -30.99 57.32
N GLY A 481 -19.45 -32.08 56.61
CA GLY A 481 -18.68 -32.06 55.36
C GLY A 481 -19.28 -31.14 54.26
N THR A 482 -20.57 -30.83 54.35
CA THR A 482 -21.26 -29.86 53.47
C THR A 482 -20.73 -28.44 53.62
N VAL A 483 -20.37 -28.02 54.84
CA VAL A 483 -19.82 -26.70 55.12
C VAL A 483 -18.45 -26.54 54.48
N ALA A 484 -17.61 -27.59 54.53
CA ALA A 484 -16.30 -27.59 53.90
C ALA A 484 -16.37 -27.44 52.37
N VAL A 485 -17.30 -28.15 51.71
CA VAL A 485 -17.54 -28.01 50.25
C VAL A 485 -17.98 -26.59 49.90
N LEU A 486 -18.88 -26.00 50.69
CA LEU A 486 -19.41 -24.66 50.44
C LEU A 486 -18.34 -23.58 50.62
N ILE A 487 -17.53 -23.67 51.68
CA ILE A 487 -16.37 -22.80 51.90
C ILE A 487 -15.39 -22.92 50.71
N GLY A 488 -15.08 -24.16 50.30
CA GLY A 488 -14.25 -24.42 49.14
C GLY A 488 -14.80 -23.76 47.88
N MET A 489 -16.09 -23.93 47.61
CA MET A 489 -16.74 -23.34 46.44
C MET A 489 -16.67 -21.82 46.44
N PHE A 490 -16.88 -21.15 47.57
CA PHE A 490 -16.72 -19.70 47.70
C PHE A 490 -15.28 -19.25 47.51
N CYS A 491 -14.31 -20.00 48.02
CA CYS A 491 -12.88 -19.76 47.78
C CYS A 491 -12.54 -19.87 46.29
N GLY A 492 -13.09 -20.86 45.59
CA GLY A 492 -12.91 -21.04 44.15
C GLY A 492 -13.59 -19.97 43.31
N LEU A 493 -14.81 -19.56 43.68
CA LEU A 493 -15.54 -18.46 43.03
C LEU A 493 -14.79 -17.13 43.17
N SER A 494 -14.20 -16.91 44.33
CA SER A 494 -13.57 -15.66 44.75
C SER A 494 -12.05 -15.66 44.64
N GLU A 495 -11.45 -16.45 43.73
CA GLU A 495 -9.99 -16.61 43.54
C GLU A 495 -9.19 -15.30 43.72
N ARG A 496 -9.59 -14.21 43.03
CA ARG A 496 -8.89 -12.92 43.09
C ARG A 496 -9.01 -12.25 44.47
N ALA A 497 -10.18 -12.31 45.09
CA ALA A 497 -10.40 -11.72 46.41
C ALA A 497 -9.72 -12.57 47.50
N LEU A 498 -9.68 -13.89 47.33
CA LEU A 498 -9.04 -14.83 48.25
C LEU A 498 -7.52 -14.62 48.32
N ALA A 499 -6.85 -14.50 47.16
CA ALA A 499 -5.41 -14.25 47.10
C ALA A 499 -5.03 -12.95 47.82
N THR A 500 -5.80 -11.88 47.61
CA THR A 500 -5.63 -10.59 48.30
C THR A 500 -5.86 -10.70 49.80
N ALA A 501 -6.92 -11.40 50.22
CA ALA A 501 -7.27 -11.58 51.63
C ALA A 501 -6.20 -12.36 52.40
N ILE A 502 -5.71 -13.47 51.85
CA ILE A 502 -4.65 -14.29 52.46
C ILE A 502 -3.34 -13.52 52.51
N SER A 503 -2.95 -12.82 51.44
CA SER A 503 -1.73 -12.01 51.41
C SER A 503 -1.77 -10.90 52.47
N GLY A 504 -2.91 -10.22 52.63
CA GLY A 504 -3.10 -9.21 53.67
C GLY A 504 -2.95 -9.77 55.09
N ARG A 505 -3.51 -10.96 55.35
CA ARG A 505 -3.39 -11.64 56.65
C ARG A 505 -1.98 -12.17 56.92
N ALA A 506 -1.32 -12.75 55.92
CA ALA A 506 0.07 -13.17 56.03
C ALA A 506 0.99 -11.98 56.32
N ALA A 507 0.79 -10.84 55.64
CA ALA A 507 1.54 -9.61 55.90
C ALA A 507 1.29 -9.04 57.31
N ALA A 508 0.08 -9.20 57.85
CA ALA A 508 -0.23 -8.82 59.23
C ALA A 508 0.42 -9.76 60.24
N PHE A 509 0.44 -11.07 59.98
CA PHE A 509 1.11 -12.06 60.81
C PHE A 509 2.64 -11.84 60.83
N VAL A 510 3.27 -11.66 59.67
CA VAL A 510 4.71 -11.38 59.57
C VAL A 510 5.06 -10.07 60.27
N ARG A 511 4.23 -9.02 60.14
CA ARG A 511 4.42 -7.77 60.91
C ARG A 511 4.28 -7.97 62.42
N GLY A 512 3.35 -8.81 62.87
CA GLY A 512 3.21 -9.16 64.29
C GLY A 512 4.39 -9.95 64.84
N VAL A 513 5.01 -10.82 64.03
CA VAL A 513 6.21 -11.58 64.40
C VAL A 513 7.49 -10.72 64.33
N ALA A 514 7.58 -9.81 63.36
CA ALA A 514 8.73 -8.92 63.19
C ALA A 514 8.70 -7.65 64.06
N GLY A 515 7.52 -7.25 64.55
CA GLY A 515 7.32 -6.10 65.45
C GLY A 515 7.17 -6.48 66.92
N GLY A 516 7.38 -7.75 67.28
CA GLY A 516 7.48 -8.22 68.65
C GLY A 516 8.92 -8.14 69.16
N GLY A 517 9.38 -6.91 69.39
CA GLY A 517 10.64 -6.53 70.03
C GLY A 517 10.50 -5.14 70.63
#